data_AF-T0Z7U2-F1
#
_entry.id   AF-T0Z7U2-F1
#
_cell.length_a   1.000
_cell.length_b   1.000
_cell.length_c   1.000
_cell.angle_alpha   90.00
_cell.angle_beta   90.00
_cell.angle_gamma   90.00
#
_symmetry.space_group_name_H-M   'P 1'
#
loop_
_entity.id
_entity.type
_entity.pdbx_description
1 polymer ?
#
loop_
_entity_poly.entity_id
_entity_poly.type
_entity_poly.pdbx_seq_one_letter_code
_entity_poly.pdbx_strand_id
1 'polypeptide(L)'
;AALRFKESTARRINVAEPDGTPHLIISDRHDFHGAIINGHDYPFQQDTAGMLFYNNEGSESGGLIFGGHKSKDGKPTSWGT
;
A
#
# COMPACT_ATOMS: atom_id res chain seq x y z
N ALA A 1 11.30 17.82 -16.98
CA ALA A 1 12.42 16.85 -17.07
C ALA A 1 12.00 15.57 -16.33
N ALA A 2 12.35 14.39 -16.83
CA ALA A 2 12.02 13.13 -16.15
C ALA A 2 12.96 12.90 -14.97
N LEU A 3 12.42 12.55 -13.80
CA LEU A 3 13.19 12.07 -12.66
C LEU A 3 13.64 10.63 -12.95
N ARG A 4 14.94 10.37 -12.82
CA ARG A 4 15.53 9.03 -12.96
C ARG A 4 16.36 8.74 -11.73
N PHE A 5 16.06 7.63 -11.08
CA PHE A 5 16.81 7.12 -9.94
C PHE A 5 17.31 5.72 -10.27
N LYS A 6 18.50 5.37 -9.79
CA LYS A 6 19.02 4.00 -9.85
C LYS A 6 18.34 3.13 -8.78
N GLU A 7 18.13 3.70 -7.60
CA GLU A 7 17.46 3.08 -6.46
C GLU A 7 16.81 4.14 -5.57
N SER A 8 15.80 3.72 -4.79
CA SER A 8 15.14 4.57 -3.80
C SER A 8 14.70 3.72 -2.61
N THR A 9 14.96 4.19 -1.39
CA THR A 9 14.40 3.64 -0.16
C THR A 9 13.36 4.62 0.39
N ALA A 10 12.12 4.17 0.53
CA ALA A 10 11.02 4.98 1.03
C ALA A 10 10.08 4.11 1.87
N ARG A 11 9.37 4.75 2.81
CA ARG A 11 8.29 4.09 3.54
C ARG A 11 7.00 4.02 2.72
N ARG A 12 6.80 4.99 1.81
CA ARG A 12 5.64 5.07 0.93
C ARG A 12 5.97 5.72 -0.41
N ILE A 13 5.35 5.24 -1.48
CA ILE A 13 5.40 5.82 -2.83
C ILE A 13 3.97 5.91 -3.35
N ASN A 14 3.57 7.09 -3.84
CA ASN A 14 2.27 7.32 -4.46
C ASN A 14 2.45 7.62 -5.95
N VAL A 15 1.65 6.98 -6.79
CA VAL A 15 1.40 7.38 -8.18
C VAL A 15 -0.02 7.93 -8.22
N ALA A 16 -0.15 9.19 -8.64
CA ALA A 16 -1.41 9.92 -8.61
C ALA A 16 -1.56 10.81 -9.86
N GLU A 17 -2.80 11.15 -10.16
CA GLU A 17 -3.17 12.16 -11.15
C GLU A 17 -2.73 13.58 -10.71
N PRO A 18 -2.73 14.58 -11.62
CA PRO A 18 -2.36 15.95 -11.27
C PRO A 18 -3.21 16.59 -10.18
N ASP A 19 -4.46 16.13 -10.00
CA ASP A 19 -5.38 16.60 -8.95
C ASP A 19 -5.19 15.88 -7.60
N GLY A 20 -4.30 14.88 -7.54
CA GLY A 20 -4.02 14.08 -6.35
C GLY A 20 -4.76 12.76 -6.25
N THR A 21 -5.64 12.43 -7.21
CA THR A 21 -6.35 11.13 -7.23
C THR A 21 -5.34 9.97 -7.34
N PRO A 22 -5.32 9.00 -6.42
CA PRO A 22 -4.34 7.92 -6.44
C PRO A 22 -4.66 6.90 -7.55
N HIS A 23 -3.62 6.26 -8.07
CA HIS A 23 -3.70 5.08 -8.95
C HIS A 23 -2.92 3.89 -8.43
N LEU A 24 -1.80 4.14 -7.75
CA LEU A 24 -1.00 3.12 -7.08
C LEU A 24 -0.39 3.71 -5.81
N ILE A 25 -0.51 2.98 -4.71
CA ILE A 25 0.21 3.30 -3.49
C ILE A 25 1.00 2.08 -3.03
N ILE A 26 2.30 2.25 -2.85
CA ILE A 26 3.21 1.26 -2.27
C ILE A 26 3.55 1.74 -0.87
N SER A 27 3.33 0.94 0.17
CA SER A 27 3.59 1.36 1.56
C SER A 27 4.14 0.25 2.44
N ASP A 28 4.94 0.65 3.42
CA ASP A 28 5.31 -0.17 4.56
C ASP A 28 4.10 -0.46 5.46
N ARG A 29 4.31 -1.27 6.49
CA ARG A 29 3.27 -1.66 7.45
C ARG A 29 2.68 -0.50 8.24
N HIS A 30 3.46 0.52 8.55
CA HIS A 30 3.05 1.60 9.44
C HIS A 30 2.30 2.70 8.68
N ASP A 31 2.63 2.88 7.40
CA ASP A 31 1.97 3.80 6.48
C ASP A 31 0.95 3.06 5.60
N PHE A 32 0.55 1.84 5.98
CA PHE A 32 -0.52 1.12 5.32
C PHE A 32 -1.87 1.69 5.77
N HIS A 33 -2.70 2.09 4.81
CA HIS A 33 -4.03 2.67 5.03
C HIS A 33 -5.08 1.60 4.76
N GLY A 34 -6.26 1.79 5.35
CA GLY A 34 -7.40 0.95 5.01
C GLY A 34 -7.96 1.27 3.62
N ALA A 35 -9.17 0.83 3.34
CA ALA A 35 -9.77 0.96 2.02
C ALA A 35 -10.08 2.42 1.71
N ILE A 36 -9.82 2.87 0.48
CA ILE A 36 -10.35 4.14 -0.01
C ILE A 36 -11.54 3.84 -0.90
N ILE A 37 -12.73 4.33 -0.54
CA ILE A 37 -13.95 4.10 -1.33
C ILE A 37 -14.59 5.45 -1.61
N ASN A 38 -14.77 5.79 -2.88
CA ASN A 38 -15.30 7.06 -3.35
C ASN A 38 -14.57 8.28 -2.74
N GLY A 39 -13.24 8.21 -2.64
CA GLY A 39 -12.41 9.26 -2.06
C GLY A 39 -12.47 9.36 -0.53
N HIS A 40 -13.15 8.45 0.16
CA HIS A 40 -13.19 8.40 1.62
C HIS A 40 -12.27 7.30 2.17
N ASP A 41 -11.41 7.65 3.11
CA ASP A 41 -10.58 6.70 3.86
C ASP A 41 -11.42 5.91 4.87
N TYR A 42 -11.35 4.58 4.78
CA TYR A 42 -11.93 3.63 5.72
C TYR A 42 -10.79 2.91 6.43
N PRO A 43 -10.27 3.47 7.54
CA PRO A 43 -9.12 2.90 8.22
C PRO A 43 -9.48 1.54 8.83
N PHE A 44 -8.68 0.53 8.53
CA PHE A 44 -8.64 -0.71 9.29
C PHE A 44 -7.18 -1.05 9.56
N GLN A 45 -6.93 -1.62 10.73
CA GLN A 45 -5.59 -2.04 11.10
C GLN A 45 -5.32 -3.40 10.46
N GLN A 46 -4.29 -3.45 9.62
CA GLN A 46 -3.71 -4.69 9.15
C GLN A 46 -2.20 -4.67 9.33
N ASP A 47 -1.65 -5.79 9.77
CA ASP A 47 -0.21 -5.98 9.94
C ASP A 47 0.40 -6.43 8.60
N THR A 48 0.28 -5.60 7.57
CA THR A 48 0.73 -5.92 6.21
C THR A 48 1.39 -4.72 5.56
N ALA A 49 2.29 -4.99 4.63
CA ALA A 49 2.82 -4.02 3.68
C ALA A 49 2.37 -4.43 2.27
N GLY A 50 2.39 -3.51 1.31
CA GLY A 50 1.96 -3.89 -0.03
C GLY A 50 1.73 -2.76 -0.99
N MET A 51 0.98 -3.10 -2.03
CA MET A 51 0.65 -2.26 -3.17
C MET A 51 -0.87 -2.24 -3.34
N LEU A 52 -1.48 -1.06 -3.26
CA LEU A 52 -2.91 -0.86 -3.49
C LEU A 52 -3.13 -0.16 -4.84
N PHE A 53 -4.07 -0.66 -5.62
CA PHE A 53 -4.48 -0.10 -6.91
C PHE A 53 -5.80 0.64 -6.77
N TYR A 54 -5.95 1.72 -7.52
CA TYR A 54 -7.14 2.58 -7.47
C TYR A 54 -7.66 2.86 -8.87
N ASN A 55 -8.98 2.95 -9.00
CA ASN A 55 -9.65 3.29 -10.23
C ASN A 55 -9.62 4.82 -10.49
N ASN A 56 -10.19 5.25 -11.61
CA ASN A 56 -10.18 6.66 -12.03
C ASN A 56 -10.96 7.60 -11.09
N GLU A 57 -11.75 7.06 -10.15
CA GLU A 57 -12.51 7.82 -9.16
C GLU A 57 -11.78 7.86 -7.80
N GLY A 58 -10.58 7.26 -7.71
CA GLY A 58 -9.80 7.16 -6.47
C GLY A 58 -10.28 6.05 -5.52
N SER A 59 -11.16 5.16 -5.97
CA SER A 59 -11.62 4.01 -5.19
C SER A 59 -10.68 2.83 -5.35
N GLU A 60 -10.35 2.17 -4.24
CA GLU A 60 -9.50 0.98 -4.22
C GLU A 60 -10.14 -0.13 -5.06
N SER A 61 -9.34 -0.69 -5.96
CA SER A 61 -9.69 -1.79 -6.87
C SER A 61 -9.05 -3.12 -6.46
N GLY A 62 -8.45 -3.15 -5.27
CA GLY A 62 -7.72 -4.27 -4.69
C GLY A 62 -6.22 -3.98 -4.59
N GLY A 63 -5.46 -5.00 -4.20
CA GLY A 63 -4.04 -4.85 -3.96
C GLY A 63 -3.31 -6.18 -3.81
N LEU A 64 -1.98 -6.07 -3.79
CA LEU A 64 -1.07 -7.13 -3.43
C LEU A 64 -0.55 -6.82 -2.03
N ILE A 65 -1.07 -7.52 -1.04
CA ILE A 65 -0.82 -7.23 0.38
C ILE A 65 -0.26 -8.46 1.07
N PHE A 66 0.84 -8.28 1.81
CA PHE A 66 1.51 -9.39 2.46
C PHE A 66 1.95 -9.00 3.87
N GLY A 67 1.83 -9.96 4.78
CA GLY A 67 2.30 -9.84 6.14
C GLY A 67 2.96 -11.13 6.59
N GLY A 68 3.68 -11.03 7.71
CA GLY A 68 4.37 -12.17 8.28
C GLY A 68 4.91 -11.87 9.67
N HIS A 69 4.93 -12.89 10.52
CA HIS A 69 5.51 -12.80 11.85
C HIS A 69 6.37 -14.03 12.16
N LYS A 70 7.21 -13.91 13.19
CA LYS A 70 7.79 -15.08 13.85
C LYS A 70 6.98 -15.38 15.10
N SER A 71 6.60 -16.63 15.28
CA SER A 71 6.03 -17.09 16.54
C SER A 71 7.07 -16.99 17.67
N LYS A 72 6.62 -17.15 18.92
CA LYS A 72 7.51 -17.20 20.10
C LYS A 72 8.58 -18.28 19.99
N ASP A 73 8.28 -19.36 19.26
CA ASP A 73 9.20 -20.49 19.01
C ASP A 73 10.05 -20.31 17.75
N GLY A 74 10.02 -19.11 17.14
CA GLY A 74 10.82 -18.76 15.97
C GLY A 74 10.27 -19.25 14.63
N LYS A 75 9.08 -19.88 14.60
CA LYS A 75 8.48 -20.36 13.35
C LYS A 75 7.92 -19.19 12.54
N PRO A 76 8.28 -19.04 11.25
CA PRO A 76 7.74 -17.99 10.41
C PRO A 76 6.30 -18.29 10.02
N THR A 77 5.47 -17.25 9.98
CA THR A 77 4.14 -17.23 9.38
C THR A 77 4.08 -16.18 8.28
N SER A 78 3.24 -16.42 7.28
CA SER A 78 3.00 -15.49 6.18
C SER A 78 1.52 -15.54 5.78
N TRP A 79 0.98 -14.41 5.37
CA TRP A 79 -0.36 -14.29 4.78
C TRP A 79 -0.33 -13.23 3.70
N GLY A 80 -1.34 -13.26 2.83
CA GLY A 80 -1.53 -12.24 1.81
C GLY A 80 -2.59 -12.61 0.80
N THR A 81 -2.89 -11.65 -0.07
CA THR A 81 -3.74 -11.83 -1.26
C THR A 81 -3.16 -11.10 -2.45
#